data_AF-A0AB35FV87-F1
#
_entry.id   AF-A0AB35FV87-F1
#
_cell.length_a   1.000
_cell.length_b   1.000
_cell.length_c   1.000
_cell.angle_alpha   90.00
_cell.angle_beta   90.00
_cell.angle_gamma   90.00
#
_symmetry.space_group_name_H-M   'P 1'
#
loop_
_entity.id
_entity.type
_entity.pdbx_description
1 polymer ?
#
loop_
_entity_poly.entity_id
_entity_poly.type
_entity_poly.pdbx_seq_one_letter_code
_entity_poly.pdbx_strand_id
1 'polypeptide(L)'
;MQRLVEDIRNNMLIVLISILILAFLFNILRLVAKKQVEMKNVISWIILSIVALPFVWFPDILTFFAHLIGVQVASNLIFFVAICLLLYLTFSLTRHLSKQSVQIRQLAQKIALKEKSDQDEE
;
A
#
# COMPACT_ATOMS: atom_id res chain seq x y z
N MET A 1 32.05 -23.39 10.58
CA MET A 1 31.89 -22.91 9.18
C MET A 1 30.42 -22.75 8.79
N GLN A 2 29.54 -23.74 9.05
CA GLN A 2 28.10 -23.64 8.72
C GLN A 2 27.36 -22.45 9.38
N ARG A 3 27.58 -22.18 10.68
CA ARG A 3 26.95 -21.03 11.37
C ARG A 3 27.36 -19.66 10.79
N LEU A 4 28.62 -19.50 10.38
CA LEU A 4 29.11 -18.25 9.76
C LEU A 4 28.47 -18.03 8.37
N VAL A 5 28.27 -19.07 7.59
CA VAL A 5 27.58 -18.98 6.29
C VAL A 5 26.10 -18.63 6.49
N GLU A 6 25.49 -19.14 7.54
CA GLU A 6 24.09 -18.88 7.89
C GLU A 6 23.87 -17.43 8.36
N ASP A 7 24.78 -16.90 9.18
CA ASP A 7 24.78 -15.49 9.63
C ASP A 7 25.02 -14.53 8.45
N ILE A 8 25.96 -14.85 7.55
CA ILE A 8 26.22 -14.05 6.35
C ILE A 8 25.01 -14.06 5.42
N ARG A 9 24.37 -15.21 5.24
CA ARG A 9 23.16 -15.35 4.41
C ARG A 9 21.99 -14.56 5.00
N ASN A 10 21.76 -14.63 6.31
CA ASN A 10 20.70 -13.85 6.97
C ASN A 10 20.95 -12.34 6.89
N ASN A 11 22.18 -11.88 7.13
CA ASN A 11 22.50 -10.46 7.00
C ASN A 11 22.36 -9.97 5.55
N MET A 12 22.73 -10.79 4.55
CA MET A 12 22.55 -10.44 3.14
C MET A 12 21.07 -10.31 2.77
N LEU A 13 20.22 -11.21 3.28
CA LEU A 13 18.77 -11.15 3.06
C LEU A 13 18.15 -9.91 3.70
N ILE A 14 18.54 -9.57 4.94
CA ILE A 14 18.05 -8.37 5.64
C ILE A 14 18.45 -7.10 4.85
N VAL A 15 19.69 -7.02 4.39
CA VAL A 15 20.18 -5.88 3.59
C VAL A 15 19.40 -5.76 2.28
N LEU A 16 19.22 -6.86 1.54
CA LEU A 16 18.44 -6.89 0.30
C LEU A 16 16.99 -6.44 0.49
N ILE A 17 16.31 -6.95 1.53
CA ILE A 17 14.92 -6.58 1.83
C ILE A 17 14.86 -5.09 2.22
N SER A 18 15.83 -4.59 2.99
CA SER A 18 15.87 -3.16 3.35
C SER A 18 16.01 -2.25 2.12
N ILE A 19 16.89 -2.62 1.18
CA ILE A 19 17.10 -1.87 -0.08
C ILE A 19 15.82 -1.90 -0.91
N LEU A 20 15.14 -3.04 -0.99
CA LEU A 20 13.89 -3.19 -1.74
C LEU A 20 12.78 -2.32 -1.16
N ILE A 21 12.66 -2.25 0.17
CA ILE A 21 11.72 -1.35 0.85
C ILE A 21 12.07 0.11 0.60
N LEU A 22 13.34 0.50 0.72
CA LEU A 22 13.80 1.85 0.44
C LEU A 22 13.52 2.26 -1.01
N ALA A 23 13.77 1.37 -1.97
CA ALA A 23 13.48 1.59 -3.38
C ALA A 23 11.96 1.73 -3.62
N PHE A 24 11.15 0.91 -2.96
CA PHE A 24 9.69 1.01 -3.01
C PHE A 24 9.18 2.33 -2.43
N LEU A 25 9.71 2.74 -1.28
CA LEU A 25 9.39 4.00 -0.61
C LEU A 25 9.80 5.19 -1.48
N PHE A 26 10.99 5.14 -2.09
CA PHE A 26 11.46 6.14 -3.05
C PHE A 26 10.57 6.22 -4.29
N ASN A 27 10.12 5.07 -4.82
CA ASN A 27 9.21 5.04 -5.96
C ASN A 27 7.85 5.65 -5.61
N ILE A 28 7.31 5.40 -4.41
CA ILE A 28 6.12 6.08 -3.91
C ILE A 28 6.38 7.58 -3.83
N LEU A 29 7.43 8.05 -3.16
CA LEU A 29 7.76 9.48 -3.08
C LEU A 29 7.88 10.12 -4.46
N ARG A 30 8.49 9.43 -5.43
CA ARG A 30 8.61 9.92 -6.81
C ARG A 30 7.26 10.05 -7.51
N LEU A 31 6.36 9.09 -7.29
CA LEU A 31 5.01 9.09 -7.85
C LEU A 31 4.16 10.24 -7.25
N VAL A 32 4.35 10.52 -5.96
CA VAL A 32 3.77 11.66 -5.24
C VAL A 32 4.32 12.99 -5.76
N ALA A 33 5.64 13.10 -5.90
CA ALA A 33 6.31 14.30 -6.36
C ALA A 33 5.92 14.68 -7.79
N LYS A 34 5.58 13.69 -8.63
CA LYS A 34 5.05 13.93 -9.98
C LYS A 34 3.60 14.46 -10.03
N LYS A 35 2.92 14.64 -8.88
CA LYS A 35 1.51 15.10 -8.77
C LYS A 35 0.49 14.30 -9.61
N GLN A 36 0.84 13.08 -10.03
CA GLN A 36 0.01 12.21 -10.86
C GLN A 36 -1.09 11.50 -10.05
N VAL A 37 -1.10 11.67 -8.72
CA VAL A 37 -1.97 10.92 -7.80
C VAL A 37 -2.58 11.88 -6.79
N GLU A 38 -3.90 11.83 -6.57
CA GLU A 38 -4.56 12.58 -5.50
C GLU A 38 -3.93 12.25 -4.14
N MET A 39 -3.63 13.29 -3.34
CA MET A 39 -2.94 13.16 -2.04
C MET A 39 -3.54 12.10 -1.10
N LYS A 40 -4.84 11.79 -1.23
CA LYS A 40 -5.52 10.79 -0.39
C LYS A 40 -5.04 9.36 -0.61
N ASN A 41 -4.74 8.96 -1.85
CA ASN A 41 -4.29 7.59 -2.13
C ASN A 41 -2.86 7.36 -1.61
N VAL A 42 -2.04 8.40 -1.73
CA VAL A 42 -0.65 8.43 -1.25
C VAL A 42 -0.55 8.21 0.26
N ILE A 43 -1.43 8.83 1.04
CA ILE A 43 -1.44 8.71 2.50
C ILE A 43 -1.62 7.26 2.94
N SER A 44 -2.48 6.49 2.26
CA SER A 44 -2.70 5.07 2.59
C SER A 44 -1.44 4.23 2.35
N TRP A 45 -0.69 4.52 1.28
CA TRP A 45 0.57 3.84 0.97
C TRP A 45 1.72 4.22 1.92
N ILE A 46 1.82 5.50 2.32
CA ILE A 46 2.80 5.95 3.31
C ILE A 46 2.55 5.29 4.66
N ILE A 47 1.29 5.26 5.12
CA ILE A 47 0.91 4.59 6.37
C ILE A 47 1.28 3.10 6.29
N LEU A 48 0.97 2.44 5.17
CA LEU A 48 1.31 1.04 4.96
C LEU A 48 2.82 0.78 5.04
N SER A 49 3.64 1.63 4.39
CA SER A 49 5.11 1.52 4.45
C SER A 49 5.66 1.75 5.86
N ILE A 50 5.10 2.72 6.60
CA ILE A 50 5.49 2.96 8.00
C ILE A 50 5.14 1.77 8.89
N VAL A 51 3.97 1.17 8.69
CA VAL A 51 3.53 -0.02 9.46
C VAL A 51 4.36 -1.26 9.08
N ALA A 52 4.81 -1.38 7.83
CA ALA A 52 5.60 -2.52 7.37
C ALA A 52 7.07 -2.49 7.84
N LEU A 53 7.66 -1.31 8.03
CA LEU A 53 9.07 -1.13 8.44
C LEU A 53 9.44 -1.86 9.75
N PRO A 54 8.67 -1.74 10.86
CA PRO A 54 8.96 -2.43 12.11
C PRO A 54 8.95 -3.96 11.97
N PHE A 55 8.03 -4.48 11.14
CA PHE A 55 7.90 -5.93 10.90
C PHE A 55 9.13 -6.53 10.21
N VAL A 56 9.87 -5.72 9.45
CA VAL A 56 11.05 -6.16 8.71
C VAL A 56 12.32 -6.05 9.56
N TRP A 57 12.44 -4.99 10.37
CA TRP A 57 13.60 -4.79 11.24
C TRP A 57 13.59 -5.66 12.50
N PHE A 58 12.42 -6.11 12.94
CA PHE A 58 12.29 -6.89 14.17
C PHE A 58 11.55 -8.21 13.93
N PRO A 59 12.24 -9.23 13.41
CA PRO A 59 11.68 -10.58 13.28
C PRO A 59 11.28 -11.17 14.64
N ASP A 60 11.94 -10.75 15.73
CA ASP A 60 11.64 -11.19 17.09
C ASP A 60 10.25 -10.75 17.60
N ILE A 61 9.76 -9.59 17.13
CA ILE A 61 8.39 -9.14 17.43
C ILE A 61 7.39 -10.10 16.80
N LEU A 62 7.68 -10.54 15.58
CA LEU A 62 6.80 -11.41 14.83
C LEU A 62 6.75 -12.83 15.43
N THR A 63 7.88 -13.38 15.86
CA THR A 63 7.93 -14.66 16.58
C THR A 63 7.25 -14.55 17.95
N PHE A 64 7.35 -13.41 18.64
CA PHE A 64 6.59 -13.14 19.87
C PHE A 64 5.07 -13.18 19.64
N PHE A 65 4.57 -12.48 18.62
CA PHE A 65 3.15 -12.52 18.26
C PHE A 65 2.71 -13.91 17.76
N ALA A 66 3.55 -14.61 17.00
CA ALA A 66 3.26 -15.97 16.56
C ALA A 66 3.10 -16.93 17.76
N HIS A 67 3.96 -16.80 18.78
CA HIS A 67 3.85 -17.59 20.00
C HIS A 67 2.63 -17.22 20.86
N LEU A 68 2.27 -15.93 20.92
CA LEU A 68 1.08 -15.46 21.64
C LEU A 68 -0.23 -15.93 21.00
N ILE A 69 -0.29 -15.92 19.67
CA ILE A 69 -1.47 -16.35 18.89
C ILE A 69 -1.52 -17.89 18.76
N GLY A 70 -0.43 -18.60 19.10
CA GLY A 70 -0.33 -20.06 18.99
C GLY A 70 -0.08 -20.56 17.57
N VAL A 71 0.47 -19.72 16.69
CA VAL A 71 0.78 -20.06 15.30
C VAL A 71 2.14 -20.76 15.23
N GLN A 72 2.14 -21.99 14.71
CA GLN A 72 3.32 -22.85 14.68
C GLN A 72 4.47 -22.32 13.82
N VAL A 73 4.16 -21.50 12.80
CA VAL A 73 5.13 -20.91 11.87
C VAL A 73 4.84 -19.41 11.71
N ALA A 74 5.77 -18.54 12.10
CA ALA A 74 5.63 -17.08 12.02
C ALA A 74 5.31 -16.59 10.60
N SER A 75 5.79 -17.28 9.56
CA SER A 75 5.52 -16.98 8.16
C SER A 75 4.02 -17.00 7.82
N ASN A 76 3.24 -17.90 8.44
CA ASN A 76 1.79 -17.98 8.19
C ASN A 76 1.06 -16.74 8.69
N LEU A 77 1.53 -16.15 9.80
CA LEU A 77 0.97 -14.91 10.33
C LEU A 77 1.25 -13.73 9.39
N ILE A 78 2.46 -13.66 8.81
CA ILE A 78 2.78 -12.63 7.79
C ILE A 78 1.85 -12.77 6.59
N PHE A 79 1.63 -13.99 6.08
CA PHE A 79 0.74 -14.23 4.96
C PHE A 79 -0.69 -13.78 5.25
N PHE A 80 -1.20 -14.10 6.44
CA PHE A 80 -2.54 -13.68 6.85
C PHE A 80 -2.64 -12.15 6.90
N VAL A 81 -1.69 -11.48 7.56
CA VAL A 81 -1.64 -10.00 7.64
C VAL A 81 -1.53 -9.39 6.24
N ALA A 82 -0.70 -9.96 5.36
CA ALA A 82 -0.54 -9.49 3.99
C ALA A 82 -1.86 -9.58 3.20
N ILE A 83 -2.60 -10.68 3.34
CA ILE A 83 -3.93 -10.84 2.70
C ILE A 83 -4.92 -9.81 3.26
N CYS A 84 -4.99 -9.63 4.58
CA CYS A 84 -5.86 -8.62 5.20
C CYS A 84 -5.52 -7.20 4.71
N LEU A 85 -4.23 -6.85 4.65
CA LEU A 85 -3.76 -5.57 4.14
C LEU A 85 -4.10 -5.39 2.66
N LEU A 86 -3.95 -6.44 1.84
CA LEU A 86 -4.25 -6.41 0.41
C LEU A 86 -5.74 -6.23 0.14
N LEU A 87 -6.59 -6.90 0.93
CA LEU A 87 -8.04 -6.69 0.89
C LEU A 87 -8.41 -5.26 1.27
N TYR A 88 -7.85 -4.76 2.38
CA TYR A 88 -8.07 -3.38 2.81
C TYR A 88 -7.63 -2.36 1.75
N LEU A 89 -6.47 -2.57 1.13
CA LEU A 89 -5.93 -1.72 0.08
C LEU A 89 -6.83 -1.73 -1.15
N THR A 90 -7.23 -2.91 -1.61
CA THR A 90 -8.14 -3.07 -2.75
C THR A 90 -9.48 -2.40 -2.48
N PHE A 91 -10.04 -2.58 -1.28
CA PHE A 91 -11.30 -1.94 -0.90
C PHE A 91 -11.18 -0.41 -0.85
N SER A 92 -10.08 0.10 -0.28
CA SER A 92 -9.79 1.53 -0.26
C SER A 92 -9.69 2.09 -1.68
N LEU A 93 -8.96 1.41 -2.57
CA LEU A 93 -8.81 1.81 -3.97
C LEU A 93 -10.18 1.84 -4.68
N THR A 94 -10.98 0.80 -4.51
CA THR A 94 -12.35 0.73 -5.05
C THR A 94 -13.22 1.88 -4.55
N ARG A 95 -13.12 2.26 -3.27
CA ARG A 95 -13.85 3.41 -2.72
C ARG A 95 -13.45 4.73 -3.37
N HIS A 96 -12.16 4.94 -3.62
CA HIS A 96 -11.67 6.15 -4.30
C HIS A 96 -12.14 6.18 -5.76
N LEU A 97 -12.01 5.05 -6.46
CA LEU A 97 -12.45 4.90 -7.85
C LEU A 97 -13.96 5.13 -8.00
N SER A 98 -14.77 4.62 -7.06
CA SER A 98 -16.21 4.83 -7.02
C SER A 98 -16.57 6.32 -6.87
N LYS A 99 -15.89 7.05 -5.96
CA LYS A 99 -16.11 8.50 -5.81
C LYS A 99 -15.75 9.27 -7.06
N GLN A 100 -14.62 8.95 -7.69
CA GLN A 100 -14.18 9.59 -8.92
C GLN A 100 -15.17 9.34 -10.06
N SER A 101 -15.67 8.11 -10.19
CA SER A 101 -16.70 7.75 -11.18
C SER A 101 -17.99 8.58 -11.02
N VAL A 102 -18.44 8.78 -9.78
CA VAL A 102 -19.62 9.63 -9.50
C VAL A 102 -19.37 11.09 -9.92
N GLN A 103 -18.21 11.65 -9.59
CA GLN A 103 -17.87 13.03 -9.96
C GLN A 103 -17.82 13.22 -11.48
N ILE A 104 -17.21 12.28 -12.22
CA ILE A 104 -17.17 12.31 -13.69
C ILE A 104 -18.59 12.30 -14.25
N ARG A 105 -19.47 11.43 -13.73
CA ARG A 105 -20.87 11.36 -14.17
C ARG A 105 -21.62 12.65 -13.91
N GLN A 106 -21.44 13.27 -12.74
CA GLN A 106 -22.05 14.56 -12.41
C GLN A 106 -21.54 15.69 -13.31
N LEU A 107 -20.24 15.71 -13.64
CA LEU A 107 -19.67 16.70 -14.54
C LEU A 107 -20.23 16.55 -15.96
N ALA A 108 -20.31 15.32 -16.46
CA ALA A 108 -20.91 15.02 -17.77
C ALA A 108 -22.39 15.46 -17.82
N GLN A 109 -23.15 15.22 -16.75
CA GLN A 109 -24.54 15.68 -16.66
C GLN A 109 -24.66 17.22 -16.64
N LYS A 110 -23.78 17.90 -15.91
CA LYS A 110 -23.76 19.38 -15.89
C LYS A 110 -23.44 19.96 -17.26
N ILE A 111 -22.51 19.36 -18.00
CA ILE A 111 -22.17 19.78 -19.36
C ILE A 111 -23.37 19.58 -20.28
N ALA A 112 -24.02 18.41 -20.25
CA ALA A 112 -25.18 18.12 -21.09
C ALA A 112 -26.38 19.04 -20.81
N LEU A 113 -26.64 19.36 -19.54
CA LEU A 113 -27.71 20.30 -19.18
C LEU A 113 -27.39 21.72 -19.64
N LYS A 114 -26.13 22.15 -19.51
CA LYS A 114 -25.69 23.47 -19.96
C LYS A 114 -25.84 23.62 -21.47
N GLU A 115 -25.37 22.63 -22.24
CA GLU A 115 -25.47 22.63 -23.70
C GLU A 115 -26.92 22.68 -24.19
N LYS A 116 -27.84 22.03 -23.46
CA LYS A 116 -29.27 22.12 -23.75
C LYS A 116 -29.84 23.52 -23.45
N SER A 117 -29.49 24.12 -22.32
CA SER A 117 -29.94 25.48 -21.98
C SER A 117 -29.44 26.53 -22.97
N ASP A 118 -28.17 26.41 -23.40
CA ASP A 118 -27.59 27.32 -24.39
C ASP A 118 -28.32 27.21 -25.76
N GLN A 119 -28.84 26.03 -26.13
CA GLN A 119 -29.67 25.84 -27.34
C GLN A 119 -31.09 26.38 -27.23
N ASP A 120 -31.69 26.39 -26.03
CA ASP A 120 -33.05 26.89 -25.82
C ASP A 120 -33.09 28.46 -25.78
N GLU A 121 -31.93 29.12 -25.64
CA GLU A 121 -31.78 30.59 -25.63
C GLU A 121 -31.50 31.20 -27.03
N GLU A 122 -31.17 30.40 -28.04
CA GLU A 122 -31.01 30.80 -29.47
C GLU A 122 -32.32 30.66 -30.28
#